data_AF-A0A3N5T5F7-F1
#
_entry.id   AF-A0A3N5T5F7-F1
#
_cell.length_a   1.000
_cell.length_b   1.000
_cell.length_c   1.000
_cell.angle_alpha   90.00
_cell.angle_beta   90.00
_cell.angle_gamma   90.00
#
_symmetry.space_group_name_H-M   'P 1'
#
loop_
_entity.id
_entity.type
_entity.pdbx_description
1 polymer ?
#
loop_
_entity_poly.entity_id
_entity_poly.type
_entity_poly.pdbx_seq_one_letter_code
_entity_poly.pdbx_strand_id
1 'polypeptide(L)'
;PVVYGGQYGPDLESVAEYHRTTPEEIVRLHCSRPYLIYLIGFMPGFPYMGELPEALVTPRLKTPRLLVPAGSVAIAQKQTGIYPVDSPGGWHLLGRTPVRMFDPEKEPPAYLRMGDLVQFYPIPEKEIKEWVRKGRRG
;
A
#
# COMPACT_ATOMS: atom_id res chain seq x y z
N PRO A 1 1.50 -4.80 -8.25
CA PRO A 1 1.45 -3.60 -9.11
C PRO A 1 1.00 -2.38 -8.30
N VAL A 2 1.76 -1.29 -8.35
CA VAL A 2 1.44 -0.04 -7.63
C VAL A 2 1.81 1.14 -8.51
N VAL A 3 0.94 2.14 -8.59
CA VAL A 3 1.31 3.47 -9.10
C VAL A 3 1.78 4.29 -7.92
N TYR A 4 3.06 4.64 -7.91
CA TYR A 4 3.70 5.41 -6.84
C TYR A 4 3.64 6.91 -7.12
N GLY A 5 3.61 7.71 -6.05
CA GLY A 5 3.73 9.17 -6.10
C GLY A 5 2.51 9.90 -6.63
N GLY A 6 2.65 11.23 -6.73
CA GLY A 6 1.61 12.13 -7.23
C GLY A 6 0.28 11.97 -6.48
N GLN A 7 -0.84 11.96 -7.20
CA GLN A 7 -2.17 11.79 -6.60
C GLN A 7 -2.40 10.41 -5.94
N TYR A 8 -1.62 9.40 -6.29
CA TYR A 8 -1.76 8.04 -5.77
C TYR A 8 -0.94 7.83 -4.50
N GLY A 9 0.16 8.55 -4.36
CA GLY A 9 1.07 8.50 -3.24
C GLY A 9 1.50 9.89 -2.80
N PRO A 10 0.59 10.71 -2.26
CA PRO A 10 0.86 12.12 -1.96
C PRO A 10 1.92 12.35 -0.86
N ASP A 11 2.32 11.30 -0.15
CA ASP A 11 3.36 11.41 0.89
C ASP A 11 4.74 10.97 0.41
N LEU A 12 4.86 10.41 -0.81
CA LEU A 12 6.12 9.81 -1.27
C LEU A 12 7.29 10.79 -1.22
N GLU A 13 7.08 12.01 -1.69
CA GLU A 13 8.07 13.08 -1.72
C GLU A 13 8.49 13.48 -0.31
N SER A 14 7.53 13.64 0.61
CA SER A 14 7.82 13.98 2.01
C SER A 14 8.52 12.86 2.79
N VAL A 15 8.21 11.60 2.47
CA VAL A 15 8.91 10.43 3.02
C VAL A 15 10.34 10.39 2.52
N ALA A 16 10.57 10.66 1.22
CA ALA A 16 11.90 10.76 0.66
C ALA A 16 12.72 11.87 1.33
N GLU A 17 12.12 13.05 1.53
CA GLU A 17 12.75 14.16 2.24
C GLU A 17 13.11 13.80 3.68
N TYR A 18 12.19 13.15 4.41
CA TYR A 18 12.43 12.69 5.78
C TYR A 18 13.65 11.77 5.89
N HIS A 19 13.80 10.85 4.92
CA HIS A 19 14.93 9.92 4.85
C HIS A 19 16.16 10.48 4.11
N ARG A 20 16.12 11.76 3.70
CA ARG A 20 17.20 12.44 2.94
C ARG A 20 17.63 11.66 1.69
N THR A 21 16.64 11.16 0.95
CA THR A 21 16.82 10.37 -0.26
C THR A 21 15.85 10.83 -1.35
N THR A 22 15.72 10.07 -2.44
CA THR A 22 14.81 10.40 -3.55
C THR A 22 13.55 9.52 -3.52
N PRO A 23 12.43 9.98 -4.11
CA PRO A 23 11.24 9.16 -4.30
C PRO A 23 11.52 7.80 -4.95
N GLU A 24 12.41 7.77 -5.94
CA GLU A 24 12.80 6.56 -6.67
C GLU A 24 13.47 5.56 -5.74
N GLU A 25 14.31 6.03 -4.82
CA GLU A 25 14.97 5.17 -3.83
C GLU A 25 13.98 4.61 -2.81
N ILE A 26 12.99 5.41 -2.37
CA ILE A 26 11.90 4.92 -1.53
C ILE A 26 11.14 3.79 -2.23
N VAL A 27 10.78 3.99 -3.51
CA VAL A 27 10.09 2.98 -4.32
C VAL A 27 10.96 1.72 -4.47
N ARG A 28 12.25 1.89 -4.76
CA ARG A 28 13.20 0.79 -4.93
C ARG A 28 13.30 -0.05 -3.65
N LEU A 29 13.48 0.59 -2.49
CA LEU A 29 13.53 -0.08 -1.19
C LEU A 29 12.21 -0.78 -0.87
N HIS A 30 11.07 -0.13 -1.13
CA HIS A 30 9.76 -0.70 -0.83
C HIS A 30 9.48 -1.94 -1.70
N CYS A 31 9.98 -1.99 -2.93
CA CYS A 31 9.81 -3.14 -3.83
C CYS A 31 10.91 -4.21 -3.70
N SER A 32 11.93 -3.99 -2.87
CA SER A 32 13.14 -4.82 -2.83
C SER A 32 12.95 -6.24 -2.27
N ARG A 33 11.84 -6.49 -1.55
CA ARG A 33 11.55 -7.80 -0.95
C ARG A 33 10.05 -8.06 -0.83
N PRO A 34 9.65 -9.34 -0.76
CA PRO A 34 8.31 -9.69 -0.30
C PRO A 34 8.14 -9.37 1.19
N TYR A 35 6.92 -9.06 1.61
CA TYR A 35 6.54 -8.83 3.00
C TYR A 35 5.55 -9.89 3.47
N LEU A 36 5.78 -10.41 4.66
CA LEU A 36 4.89 -11.38 5.29
C LEU A 36 3.69 -10.67 5.91
N ILE A 37 2.49 -11.19 5.65
CA ILE A 37 1.27 -10.76 6.34
C ILE A 37 1.22 -11.41 7.72
N TYR A 38 1.54 -10.64 8.76
CA TYR A 38 1.50 -11.12 10.15
C TYR A 38 0.09 -11.08 10.74
N LEU A 39 -0.75 -10.15 10.28
CA LEU A 39 -2.09 -9.93 10.79
C LEU A 39 -2.98 -9.35 9.68
N ILE A 40 -4.21 -9.86 9.61
CA ILE A 40 -5.32 -9.22 8.90
C ILE A 40 -6.27 -8.68 9.98
N GLY A 41 -6.56 -7.38 10.00
CA GLY A 41 -7.39 -6.77 11.05
C GLY A 41 -7.42 -5.25 10.98
N PHE A 42 -8.02 -4.57 11.97
CA PHE A 42 -8.37 -3.13 11.99
C PHE A 42 -9.58 -2.73 11.12
N MET A 43 -9.66 -3.23 9.90
CA MET A 43 -10.87 -3.22 9.08
C MET A 43 -10.91 -4.47 8.19
N PRO A 44 -12.05 -4.81 7.56
CA PRO A 44 -12.16 -6.01 6.74
C PRO A 44 -11.06 -6.11 5.68
N GLY A 45 -10.18 -7.10 5.82
CA GLY A 45 -9.12 -7.41 4.86
C GLY A 45 -7.87 -6.54 4.92
N PHE A 46 -7.70 -5.64 5.91
CA PHE A 46 -6.49 -4.79 5.96
C PHE A 46 -5.26 -5.60 6.40
N PRO A 47 -4.19 -5.67 5.58
CA PRO A 47 -3.01 -6.46 5.86
C PRO A 47 -1.92 -5.63 6.55
N TYR A 48 -1.48 -6.10 7.72
CA TYR A 48 -0.26 -5.62 8.37
C TYR A 48 0.92 -6.45 7.90
N MET A 49 1.81 -5.82 7.15
CA MET A 49 2.95 -6.45 6.50
C MET A 49 4.27 -5.84 6.97
N GLY A 50 5.33 -6.64 7.00
CA GLY A 50 6.65 -6.14 7.36
C GLY A 50 7.71 -7.24 7.43
N GLU A 51 8.86 -6.98 8.06
CA GLU A 51 9.32 -5.63 8.45
C GLU A 51 9.77 -4.82 7.20
N LEU A 52 9.60 -3.51 7.24
CA LEU A 52 10.19 -2.58 6.26
C LEU A 52 11.72 -2.56 6.37
N PRO A 53 12.45 -2.28 5.28
CA PRO A 53 13.87 -1.92 5.38
C PRO A 53 14.04 -0.76 6.38
N GLU A 54 15.10 -0.77 7.18
CA GLU A 54 15.30 0.25 8.23
C GLU A 54 15.27 1.68 7.65
N ALA A 55 15.79 1.85 6.44
CA ALA A 55 15.77 3.10 5.66
C ALA A 55 14.37 3.56 5.20
N LEU A 56 13.31 2.81 5.52
CA LEU A 56 11.90 3.16 5.27
C LEU A 56 11.08 3.29 6.55
N VAL A 57 11.68 3.11 7.73
CA VAL A 57 10.96 3.19 8.99
C VAL A 57 10.57 4.65 9.25
N THR A 58 9.29 4.94 9.07
CA THR A 58 8.75 6.32 9.12
C THR A 58 7.69 6.40 10.20
N PRO A 59 7.66 7.42 11.08
CA PRO A 59 6.59 7.57 12.08
C PRO A 59 5.20 7.68 11.41
N ARG A 60 4.14 7.57 12.21
CA ARG A 60 2.79 7.90 11.73
C ARG A 60 2.65 9.41 11.50
N LEU A 61 1.71 9.79 10.64
CA LEU A 61 1.27 11.18 10.54
C LEU A 61 0.78 11.68 11.91
N LYS A 62 1.10 12.93 12.22
CA LYS A 62 0.65 13.60 13.46
C LYS A 62 -0.88 13.70 13.52
N THR A 63 -1.50 13.99 12.38
CA THR A 63 -2.95 14.09 12.23
C THR A 63 -3.40 13.09 11.17
N PRO A 64 -4.26 12.11 11.50
CA PRO A 64 -4.80 11.18 10.53
C PRO A 64 -5.63 11.89 9.45
N ARG A 65 -5.62 11.34 8.24
CA ARG A 65 -6.55 11.74 7.17
C ARG A 65 -7.95 11.27 7.50
N LEU A 66 -8.94 12.10 7.19
CA LEU A 66 -10.35 11.74 7.26
C LEU A 66 -10.73 10.69 6.20
N LEU A 67 -10.04 10.72 5.05
CA LEU A 67 -10.25 9.81 3.95
C LEU A 67 -8.92 9.37 3.34
N VAL A 68 -8.73 8.06 3.27
CA VAL A 68 -7.71 7.34 2.55
C VAL A 68 -8.43 6.46 1.52
N PRO A 69 -8.17 6.62 0.22
CA PRO A 69 -8.83 5.82 -0.81
C PRO A 69 -8.52 4.32 -0.72
N ALA A 70 -9.48 3.49 -1.10
CA ALA A 70 -9.28 2.07 -1.30
C ALA A 70 -8.13 1.79 -2.28
N GLY A 71 -7.35 0.75 -1.98
CA GLY A 71 -6.14 0.38 -2.70
C GLY A 71 -4.91 1.24 -2.35
N SER A 72 -5.01 2.24 -1.47
CA SER A 72 -3.84 3.01 -1.05
C SER A 72 -2.80 2.11 -0.37
N VAL A 73 -1.56 2.18 -0.85
CA VAL A 73 -0.39 1.50 -0.31
C VAL A 73 0.35 2.48 0.58
N ALA A 74 0.59 2.09 1.83
CA ALA A 74 1.07 3.01 2.84
C ALA A 74 2.08 2.38 3.79
N ILE A 75 2.88 3.22 4.44
CA ILE A 75 3.83 2.81 5.47
C ILE A 75 3.60 3.55 6.79
N ALA A 76 3.89 2.87 7.89
CA ALA A 76 4.02 3.48 9.21
C ALA A 76 4.84 2.58 10.14
N GLN A 77 5.67 3.21 10.96
CA GLN A 77 6.63 2.55 11.82
C GLN A 77 7.44 1.55 10.97
N LYS A 78 7.46 0.27 11.36
CA LYS A 78 8.16 -0.79 10.62
C LYS A 78 7.29 -1.54 9.62
N GLN A 79 6.09 -1.05 9.33
CA GLN A 79 5.07 -1.80 8.61
C GLN A 79 4.64 -1.11 7.31
N THR A 80 4.26 -1.93 6.34
CA THR A 80 3.54 -1.54 5.13
C THR A 80 2.15 -2.18 5.11
N GLY A 81 1.22 -1.58 4.37
CA GLY A 81 -0.20 -1.94 4.38
C GLY A 81 -0.90 -1.50 3.11
N ILE A 82 -2.06 -2.11 2.82
CA ILE A 82 -2.93 -1.71 1.73
C ILE A 82 -4.33 -1.47 2.31
N TYR A 83 -4.84 -0.25 2.16
CA TYR A 83 -6.20 0.09 2.60
C TYR A 83 -7.20 -0.64 1.70
N PRO A 84 -8.01 -1.58 2.22
CA PRO A 84 -8.89 -2.41 1.39
C PRO A 84 -10.17 -1.69 0.95
N VAL A 85 -10.59 -0.69 1.74
CA VAL A 85 -11.78 0.14 1.53
C VAL A 85 -11.44 1.59 1.89
N ASP A 86 -12.30 2.52 1.49
CA ASP A 86 -12.19 3.92 1.89
C ASP A 86 -12.33 4.06 3.42
N SER A 87 -11.36 4.68 4.07
CA SER A 87 -11.37 4.84 5.52
C SER A 87 -10.53 6.03 5.99
N PRO A 88 -10.68 6.50 7.24
CA PRO A 88 -9.66 7.33 7.87
C PRO A 88 -8.33 6.57 8.03
N GLY A 89 -7.20 7.28 8.07
CA GLY A 89 -5.89 6.63 8.19
C GLY A 89 -4.74 7.60 8.47
N GLY A 90 -3.79 7.17 9.32
CA GLY A 90 -2.63 7.98 9.74
C GLY A 90 -1.29 7.50 9.17
N TRP A 91 -1.32 6.71 8.09
CA TRP A 91 -0.10 6.17 7.46
C TRP A 91 0.31 7.04 6.27
N HIS A 92 1.60 7.03 5.96
CA HIS A 92 2.14 7.74 4.81
C HIS A 92 1.80 6.97 3.53
N LEU A 93 1.05 7.60 2.62
CA LEU A 93 0.60 7.02 1.36
C LEU A 93 1.69 7.13 0.31
N LEU A 94 2.26 5.99 -0.10
CA LEU A 94 3.33 5.93 -1.09
C LEU A 94 2.81 5.74 -2.52
N GLY A 95 1.63 5.14 -2.67
CA GLY A 95 1.05 4.83 -3.96
C GLY A 95 -0.32 4.18 -3.85
N ARG A 96 -0.86 3.71 -4.98
CA ARG A 96 -2.14 2.99 -5.04
C ARG A 96 -2.05 1.78 -5.94
N THR A 97 -2.58 0.65 -5.48
CA THR A 97 -2.75 -0.54 -6.32
C THR A 97 -4.13 -0.54 -6.99
N PRO A 98 -4.23 -0.97 -8.26
CA PRO A 98 -5.51 -1.19 -8.93
C PRO A 98 -6.20 -2.50 -8.51
N VAL A 99 -5.53 -3.36 -7.73
CA VAL A 99 -6.08 -4.65 -7.30
C VAL A 99 -7.14 -4.41 -6.22
N ARG A 100 -8.34 -4.97 -6.42
CA ARG A 100 -9.43 -4.92 -5.45
C ARG A 100 -9.09 -5.83 -4.26
N MET A 101 -8.78 -5.24 -3.11
CA MET A 101 -8.35 -5.97 -1.91
C MET A 101 -9.49 -6.60 -1.13
N PHE A 102 -10.70 -6.02 -1.24
CA PHE A 102 -11.88 -6.52 -0.56
C PHE A 102 -13.09 -6.46 -1.49
N ASP A 103 -13.82 -7.56 -1.55
CA ASP A 103 -15.01 -7.74 -2.36
C ASP A 103 -16.05 -8.56 -1.58
N PRO A 104 -17.11 -7.92 -1.05
CA PRO A 104 -18.11 -8.63 -0.24
C PRO A 104 -18.91 -9.67 -1.02
N GLU A 105 -18.83 -9.67 -2.36
CA GLU A 105 -19.51 -10.65 -3.22
C GLU A 105 -18.66 -11.91 -3.49
N LYS A 106 -17.39 -11.95 -3.05
CA LYS A 106 -16.49 -13.10 -3.21
C LYS A 106 -16.35 -13.92 -1.94
N GLU A 107 -16.04 -15.21 -2.09
CA GLU A 107 -15.69 -16.12 -0.98
C GLU A 107 -14.26 -16.69 -1.19
N PRO A 108 -13.28 -16.31 -0.36
CA PRO A 108 -13.38 -15.33 0.72
C PRO A 108 -13.40 -13.88 0.20
N PRO A 109 -13.95 -12.93 0.98
CA PRO A 109 -14.12 -11.55 0.53
C PRO A 109 -12.81 -10.75 0.53
N ALA A 110 -11.81 -11.17 1.33
CA ALA A 110 -10.49 -10.57 1.34
C ALA A 110 -9.58 -11.24 0.30
N TYR A 111 -8.89 -10.43 -0.51
CA TYR A 111 -7.94 -10.90 -1.53
C TYR A 111 -6.67 -11.50 -0.91
N LEU A 112 -6.26 -10.99 0.26
CA LEU A 112 -5.05 -11.39 0.97
C LEU A 112 -5.38 -12.10 2.29
N ARG A 113 -4.53 -13.04 2.68
CA ARG A 113 -4.70 -13.85 3.90
C ARG A 113 -3.46 -13.78 4.79
N MET A 114 -3.65 -14.02 6.08
CA MET A 114 -2.54 -14.15 7.02
C MET A 114 -1.59 -15.26 6.56
N GLY A 115 -0.29 -15.00 6.61
CA GLY A 115 0.75 -15.92 6.13
C GLY A 115 1.14 -15.74 4.66
N ASP A 116 0.40 -14.96 3.87
CA ASP A 116 0.81 -14.67 2.49
C ASP A 116 2.07 -13.80 2.44
N LEU A 117 2.81 -13.91 1.33
CA LEU A 117 3.92 -13.03 0.99
C LEU A 117 3.49 -12.06 -0.12
N VAL A 118 3.60 -10.76 0.13
CA VAL A 118 3.24 -9.72 -0.82
C VAL A 118 4.48 -9.01 -1.31
N GLN A 119 4.73 -9.03 -2.61
CA GLN A 119 5.78 -8.24 -3.23
C GLN A 119 5.18 -7.15 -4.11
N PHE A 120 5.61 -5.92 -3.87
CA PHE A 120 5.23 -4.77 -4.66
C PHE A 120 6.15 -4.59 -5.86
N TYR A 121 5.61 -4.01 -6.92
CA TYR A 121 6.37 -3.56 -8.08
C TYR A 121 5.67 -2.35 -8.71
N PRO A 122 6.43 -1.36 -9.20
CA PRO A 122 5.86 -0.16 -9.80
C PRO A 122 5.24 -0.48 -11.17
N ILE A 123 4.15 0.20 -11.49
CA ILE A 123 3.56 0.27 -12.84
C ILE A 123 3.31 1.73 -13.19
N PRO A 124 3.36 2.12 -14.48
CA PRO A 124 3.00 3.47 -14.88
C PRO A 124 1.49 3.70 -14.75
N GLU A 125 1.08 4.94 -14.52
CA GLU A 125 -0.33 5.33 -14.33
C GLU A 125 -1.26 4.84 -15.46
N LYS A 126 -0.78 4.89 -16.71
CA LYS A 126 -1.53 4.44 -17.89
C LYS A 126 -2.00 2.98 -17.80
N GLU A 127 -1.31 2.14 -17.04
CA GLU A 127 -1.62 0.71 -16.91
C GLU A 127 -2.69 0.40 -15.85
N ILE A 128 -3.08 1.36 -15.01
CA ILE A 128 -4.15 1.14 -14.01
C ILE A 128 -5.42 0.60 -14.66
N LYS A 129 -5.82 1.18 -15.80
CA LYS A 129 -7.07 0.80 -16.49
C LYS A 129 -7.04 -0.64 -17.00
N GLU A 130 -5.87 -1.12 -17.42
CA GLU A 130 -5.71 -2.49 -17.89
C GLU A 130 -5.80 -3.49 -16.75
N TRP A 131 -5.21 -3.16 -15.60
CA TRP A 131 -5.31 -3.97 -14.38
C TRP A 131 -6.75 -4.07 -13.88
N VAL A 132 -7.48 -2.96 -13.85
CA VAL A 132 -8.90 -2.96 -13.45
C VAL A 132 -9.74 -3.84 -14.39
N ARG A 133 -9.45 -3.82 -15.70
CA ARG A 133 -10.14 -4.68 -16.68
C ARG A 133 -9.80 -6.16 -16.50
N LYS A 134 -8.54 -6.50 -16.21
CA LYS A 134 -8.10 -7.89 -15.97
C LYS A 134 -8.66 -8.45 -14.67
N GLY A 135 -8.66 -7.66 -13.59
CA GLY A 135 -9.18 -8.06 -12.28
C GLY A 135 -10.70 -8.29 -12.22
N ARG A 136 -11.47 -7.78 -13.19
CA ARG A 136 -12.91 -8.05 -13.33
C ARG A 136 -13.24 -9.38 -14.02
N ARG A 137 -12.25 -10.08 -14.58
CA ARG A 137 -12.44 -11.36 -15.31
C ARG A 137 -12.05 -12.60 -14.50
N GLY A 138 -11.59 -12.43 -13.26
CA GLY A 138 -11.22 -13.52 -12.36
C GLY A 138 -11.82 -13.35 -10.97
#